data_AF-A0A964X9E3-F1
#
_entry.id   AF-A0A964X9E3-F1
#
_cell.length_a   1.000
_cell.length_b   1.000
_cell.length_c   1.000
_cell.angle_alpha   90.00
_cell.angle_beta   90.00
_cell.angle_gamma   90.00
#
_symmetry.space_group_name_H-M   'P 1'
#
loop_
_entity.id
_entity.type
_entity.pdbx_description
1 polymer ?
#
loop_
_entity_poly.entity_id
_entity_poly.type
_entity_poly.pdbx_seq_one_letter_code
_entity_poly.pdbx_strand_id
1 'polypeptide(L)'
;MAKTKAKTTTLDRALRGTFAGLWAERLVRAFWPLLTVALLIWAALAFGVQDVLPGGWAAGFGLGGLAVALASAAWGVWRLDIPRRAEAARRLDQTLPGRPLTAMADTVVVGAGDPGTQALWAAHLARVSRGLDQARAVPGDLRLALFD
;
A
#
# COMPACT_ATOMS: atom_id res chain seq x y z
N MET A 1 21.37 21.13 -14.96
CA MET A 1 20.11 20.45 -15.38
C MET A 1 20.09 18.94 -15.10
N ALA A 2 21.22 18.21 -15.14
CA ALA A 2 21.24 16.75 -14.86
C ALA A 2 20.89 16.37 -13.39
N LYS A 3 21.33 17.16 -12.40
CA LYS A 3 21.03 16.91 -10.96
C LYS A 3 19.53 16.96 -10.64
N THR A 4 18.77 17.84 -11.30
CA THR A 4 17.32 18.00 -11.07
C THR A 4 16.52 16.82 -11.62
N LYS A 5 16.95 16.23 -12.75
CA LYS A 5 16.35 15.01 -13.32
C LYS A 5 16.65 13.77 -12.46
N ALA A 6 17.88 13.63 -11.96
CA ALA A 6 18.22 12.50 -11.09
C ALA A 6 17.40 12.51 -9.78
N LYS A 7 17.19 13.69 -9.20
CA LYS A 7 16.41 13.88 -7.96
C LYS A 7 14.93 13.53 -8.09
N THR A 8 14.35 13.82 -9.25
CA THR A 8 12.94 13.48 -9.54
C THR A 8 12.75 11.99 -9.74
N THR A 9 13.73 11.31 -10.35
CA THR A 9 13.67 9.85 -10.56
C THR A 9 13.81 9.02 -9.28
N THR A 10 14.62 9.46 -8.30
CA THR A 10 14.77 8.78 -7.01
C THR A 10 13.52 8.92 -6.16
N LEU A 11 12.89 10.11 -6.15
CA LEU A 11 11.63 10.35 -5.46
C LEU A 11 10.47 9.55 -6.08
N ASP A 12 10.38 9.49 -7.41
CA ASP A 12 9.36 8.69 -8.10
C ASP A 12 9.51 7.19 -7.77
N ARG A 13 10.75 6.68 -7.76
CA ARG A 13 11.03 5.30 -7.35
C ARG A 13 10.63 5.05 -5.90
N ALA A 14 10.90 5.99 -4.99
CA ALA A 14 10.51 5.88 -3.58
C ALA A 14 8.99 5.83 -3.42
N LEU A 15 8.26 6.72 -4.12
CA LEU A 15 6.79 6.75 -4.12
C LEU A 15 6.19 5.48 -4.71
N ARG A 16 6.72 4.98 -5.84
CA ARG A 16 6.29 3.70 -6.44
C ARG A 16 6.55 2.53 -5.52
N GLY A 17 7.67 2.52 -4.80
CA GLY A 17 8.00 1.52 -3.79
C GLY A 17 6.99 1.50 -2.63
N THR A 18 6.66 2.68 -2.08
CA THR A 18 5.66 2.80 -1.00
C THR A 18 4.24 2.47 -1.47
N PHE A 19 3.88 2.84 -2.70
CA PHE A 19 2.61 2.46 -3.29
C PHE A 19 2.51 0.95 -3.53
N ALA A 20 3.58 0.31 -3.99
CA ALA A 20 3.65 -1.14 -4.14
C ALA A 20 3.56 -1.86 -2.78
N GLY A 21 4.20 -1.31 -1.74
CA GLY A 21 4.09 -1.82 -0.37
C GLY A 21 2.66 -1.76 0.17
N LEU A 22 1.95 -0.65 -0.06
CA LEU A 22 0.53 -0.50 0.28
C LEU A 22 -0.36 -1.50 -0.45
N TRP A 23 -0.10 -1.73 -1.74
CA TRP A 23 -0.81 -2.75 -2.50
C TRP A 23 -0.54 -4.17 -1.98
N ALA A 24 0.72 -4.51 -1.70
CA ALA A 24 1.08 -5.80 -1.15
C ALA A 24 0.42 -6.05 0.21
N GLU A 25 0.44 -5.06 1.12
CA GLU A 25 -0.23 -5.12 2.42
C GLU A 25 -1.73 -5.39 2.28
N ARG A 26 -2.42 -4.61 1.41
CA ARG A 26 -3.87 -4.74 1.22
C ARG A 26 -4.25 -6.04 0.50
N LEU A 27 -3.47 -6.47 -0.48
CA LEU A 27 -3.68 -7.75 -1.18
C LEU A 27 -3.52 -8.92 -0.22
N VAL A 28 -2.42 -8.99 0.53
CA VAL A 28 -2.19 -10.08 1.48
C VAL A 28 -3.28 -10.12 2.54
N ARG A 29 -3.69 -8.96 3.08
CA ARG A 29 -4.72 -8.90 4.12
C ARG A 29 -6.12 -9.23 3.60
N ALA A 30 -6.45 -8.86 2.36
CA ALA A 30 -7.74 -9.16 1.75
C ALA A 30 -7.83 -10.62 1.26
N PHE A 31 -6.76 -11.17 0.71
CA PHE A 31 -6.72 -12.52 0.14
C PHE A 31 -6.26 -13.60 1.12
N TRP A 32 -5.88 -13.24 2.35
CA TRP A 32 -5.54 -14.19 3.42
C TRP A 32 -6.54 -15.36 3.56
N PRO A 33 -7.87 -15.13 3.68
CA PRO A 33 -8.80 -16.24 3.89
C PRO A 33 -8.92 -17.14 2.67
N LEU A 34 -8.83 -16.58 1.45
CA LEU A 34 -8.82 -17.37 0.23
C LEU A 34 -7.61 -18.31 0.20
N LEU A 35 -6.44 -17.81 0.59
CA LEU A 35 -5.24 -18.64 0.69
C LEU A 35 -5.40 -19.74 1.76
N THR A 36 -5.97 -19.43 2.93
CA THR A 36 -6.24 -20.42 3.98
C THR A 36 -7.20 -21.50 3.49
N VAL A 37 -8.30 -21.12 2.84
CA VAL A 37 -9.28 -22.06 2.29
C VAL A 37 -8.67 -22.91 1.18
N ALA A 38 -7.92 -22.30 0.26
CA ALA A 38 -7.25 -23.02 -0.80
C ALA A 38 -6.26 -24.06 -0.27
N LEU A 39 -5.45 -23.70 0.73
CA LEU A 39 -4.52 -24.63 1.39
C LEU A 39 -5.26 -25.75 2.14
N LEU A 40 -6.40 -25.45 2.76
CA LEU A 40 -7.19 -26.43 3.50
C LEU A 40 -7.87 -27.42 2.54
N ILE A 41 -8.43 -26.95 1.42
CA ILE A 41 -8.96 -27.81 0.35
C ILE A 41 -7.84 -28.66 -0.22
N TRP A 42 -6.68 -28.06 -0.53
CA TRP A 42 -5.54 -28.79 -1.06
C TRP A 42 -5.04 -29.88 -0.11
N ALA A 43 -4.95 -29.58 1.19
CA ALA A 43 -4.60 -30.57 2.20
C ALA A 43 -5.63 -31.71 2.24
N ALA A 44 -6.93 -31.40 2.31
CA ALA A 44 -7.96 -32.43 2.30
C ALA A 44 -7.89 -33.34 1.07
N LEU A 45 -7.61 -32.77 -0.11
CA LEU A 45 -7.40 -33.53 -1.34
C LEU A 45 -6.14 -34.41 -1.29
N ALA A 46 -5.03 -33.84 -0.83
CA ALA A 46 -3.74 -34.54 -0.73
C ALA A 46 -3.78 -35.71 0.27
N PHE A 47 -4.59 -35.59 1.33
CA PHE A 47 -4.78 -36.64 2.34
C PHE A 47 -5.89 -37.64 1.99
N GLY A 48 -6.53 -37.53 0.81
CA GLY A 48 -7.50 -38.52 0.37
C GLY A 48 -8.86 -38.42 1.05
N VAL A 49 -9.23 -37.25 1.58
CA VAL A 49 -10.53 -37.07 2.27
C VAL A 49 -11.69 -37.46 1.34
N GLN A 50 -11.56 -37.18 0.04
CA GLN A 50 -12.52 -37.58 -0.99
C GLN A 50 -12.75 -39.10 -1.07
N ASP A 51 -11.75 -39.92 -0.73
CA ASP A 51 -11.77 -41.37 -0.95
C ASP A 51 -12.45 -42.13 0.20
N VAL A 52 -12.56 -41.49 1.37
CA VAL A 52 -13.23 -42.04 2.56
C VAL A 52 -14.65 -41.50 2.76
N LEU A 53 -15.08 -40.55 1.91
CA LEU A 53 -16.42 -39.94 1.97
C LEU A 53 -17.47 -40.89 1.34
N PRO A 54 -18.48 -41.36 2.10
CA PRO A 54 -19.52 -42.23 1.57
C PRO A 54 -20.54 -41.48 0.69
N GLY A 55 -21.01 -42.10 -0.40
CA GLY A 55 -22.15 -41.62 -1.19
C GLY A 55 -21.96 -40.25 -1.86
N GLY A 56 -23.02 -39.42 -1.89
CA GLY A 56 -23.03 -38.09 -2.52
C GLY A 56 -22.25 -36.99 -1.76
N TRP A 57 -21.67 -37.32 -0.61
CA TRP A 57 -20.90 -36.36 0.19
C TRP A 57 -19.60 -35.92 -0.48
N ALA A 58 -19.01 -36.73 -1.37
CA ALA A 58 -17.86 -36.32 -2.18
C ALA A 58 -18.20 -35.14 -3.12
N ALA A 59 -19.38 -35.17 -3.75
CA ALA A 59 -19.87 -34.05 -4.55
C ALA A 59 -20.17 -32.81 -3.66
N GLY A 60 -20.74 -33.04 -2.47
CA GLY A 60 -20.96 -32.00 -1.48
C GLY A 60 -19.67 -31.33 -1.00
N PHE A 61 -18.59 -32.11 -0.82
CA PHE A 61 -17.27 -31.61 -0.48
C PHE A 61 -16.70 -30.72 -1.59
N GLY A 62 -16.77 -31.15 -2.85
CA GLY A 62 -16.32 -30.35 -3.99
C GLY A 62 -17.11 -29.04 -4.15
N LEU A 63 -18.44 -29.12 -4.12
CA LEU A 63 -19.32 -27.94 -4.24
C LEU A 63 -19.17 -27.00 -3.03
N GLY A 64 -19.09 -27.54 -1.81
CA GLY A 64 -18.88 -26.78 -0.60
C GLY A 64 -17.52 -26.08 -0.58
N GLY A 65 -16.45 -26.79 -0.95
CA GLY A 65 -15.12 -26.20 -1.11
C GLY A 65 -15.10 -25.06 -2.11
N LEU A 66 -15.74 -25.25 -3.28
CA LEU A 66 -15.89 -24.19 -4.28
C LEU A 66 -16.67 -22.99 -3.74
N ALA A 67 -17.79 -23.22 -3.05
CA ALA A 67 -18.61 -22.15 -2.49
C ALA A 67 -17.84 -21.34 -1.43
N VAL A 68 -17.09 -21.99 -0.54
CA VAL A 68 -16.26 -21.31 0.47
C VAL A 68 -15.12 -20.53 -0.19
N ALA A 69 -14.48 -21.08 -1.22
CA ALA A 69 -13.45 -20.38 -1.97
C ALA A 69 -14.01 -19.12 -2.67
N LEU A 70 -15.16 -19.24 -3.33
CA LEU A 70 -15.84 -18.10 -3.96
C LEU A 70 -16.27 -17.04 -2.94
N ALA A 71 -16.84 -17.46 -1.81
CA ALA A 71 -17.22 -16.54 -0.73
C ALA A 71 -15.99 -15.81 -0.17
N SER A 72 -14.87 -16.51 0.01
CA SER A 72 -13.61 -15.93 0.49
C SER A 72 -13.00 -14.96 -0.53
N ALA A 73 -13.09 -15.28 -1.82
CA ALA A 73 -12.65 -14.39 -2.89
C ALA A 73 -13.53 -13.14 -2.98
N ALA A 74 -14.86 -13.30 -2.93
CA ALA A 74 -15.81 -12.20 -2.93
C ALA A 74 -15.61 -11.28 -1.71
N TRP A 75 -15.42 -11.86 -0.53
CA TRP A 75 -15.10 -11.12 0.69
C TRP A 75 -13.77 -10.37 0.59
N GLY A 76 -12.74 -11.01 0.02
CA GLY A 76 -11.47 -10.37 -0.27
C GLY A 76 -11.66 -9.15 -1.16
N VAL A 77 -12.34 -9.31 -2.30
CA VAL A 77 -12.63 -8.20 -3.23
C VAL A 77 -13.45 -7.09 -2.56
N TRP A 78 -14.45 -7.42 -1.75
CA TRP A 78 -15.26 -6.43 -1.04
C TRP A 78 -14.47 -5.67 0.03
N ARG A 79 -13.44 -6.31 0.60
CA ARG A 79 -12.56 -5.71 1.61
C ARG A 79 -11.33 -5.03 1.01
N LEU A 80 -11.09 -5.19 -0.30
CA LEU A 80 -10.04 -4.48 -1.03
C LEU A 80 -10.38 -3.00 -1.10
N ASP A 81 -9.81 -2.24 -0.19
CA ASP A 81 -9.77 -0.79 -0.31
C ASP A 81 -8.65 -0.40 -1.29
N ILE A 82 -8.97 0.33 -2.37
CA ILE A 82 -8.00 0.69 -3.41
C ILE A 82 -7.12 1.83 -2.89
N PRO A 83 -5.80 1.62 -2.68
CA PRO A 83 -4.93 2.65 -2.11
C PRO A 83 -4.79 3.80 -3.09
N ARG A 84 -4.92 5.03 -2.58
CA ARG A 84 -4.78 6.25 -3.38
C ARG A 84 -3.33 6.73 -3.37
N ARG A 85 -2.86 7.29 -4.49
CA ARG A 85 -1.50 7.86 -4.58
C ARG A 85 -1.24 8.94 -3.52
N ALA A 86 -2.27 9.71 -3.15
CA ALA A 86 -2.18 10.70 -2.08
C ALA A 86 -1.84 10.08 -0.72
N GLU A 87 -2.25 8.85 -0.46
CA GLU A 87 -1.97 8.14 0.80
C GLU A 87 -0.52 7.66 0.87
N ALA A 88 0.03 7.20 -0.26
CA ALA A 88 1.46 6.90 -0.39
C ALA A 88 2.32 8.16 -0.18
N ALA A 89 1.91 9.29 -0.78
CA ALA A 89 2.59 10.57 -0.58
C ALA A 89 2.54 11.02 0.88
N ARG A 90 1.39 10.90 1.55
CA ARG A 90 1.23 11.23 2.97
C ARG A 90 2.06 10.32 3.89
N ARG A 91 2.10 9.00 3.66
CA ARG A 91 2.95 8.08 4.44
C ARG A 91 4.44 8.39 4.24
N LEU A 92 4.86 8.67 3.00
CA LEU A 92 6.24 9.08 2.72
C LEU A 92 6.59 10.40 3.43
N ASP A 93 5.67 11.37 3.40
CA ASP A 93 5.87 12.68 4.04
C ASP A 93 5.98 12.59 5.57
N GLN A 94 5.24 11.66 6.20
CA GLN A 94 5.32 11.41 7.64
C GLN A 94 6.70 10.90 8.09
N THR A 95 7.44 10.23 7.21
CA THR A 95 8.80 9.75 7.51
C THR A 95 9.89 10.79 7.29
N LEU A 96 9.54 11.94 6.72
CA LEU A 96 10.45 13.03 6.46
C LEU A 96 10.33 14.11 7.54
N PRO A 97 11.46 14.61 8.09
CA PRO A 97 11.43 15.70 9.07
C PRO A 97 10.83 16.95 8.42
N GLY A 98 9.78 17.50 9.04
CA GLY A 98 9.15 18.75 8.62
C GLY A 98 8.10 18.64 7.51
N ARG A 99 7.65 17.43 7.13
CA ARG A 99 6.56 17.20 6.15
C ARG A 99 6.69 18.03 4.86
N PRO A 100 7.82 17.90 4.15
CA PRO A 100 8.17 18.73 3.00
C PRO A 100 7.16 18.69 1.85
N LEU A 101 6.46 17.57 1.60
CA LEU A 101 5.45 17.50 0.54
C LEU A 101 4.22 18.34 0.88
N THR A 102 3.79 18.31 2.14
CA THR A 102 2.71 19.18 2.64
C THR A 102 3.13 20.65 2.58
N ALA A 103 4.35 20.97 3.03
CA ALA A 103 4.88 22.34 3.02
C ALA A 103 5.05 22.93 1.60
N MET A 104 5.30 22.09 0.59
CA MET A 104 5.36 22.52 -0.81
C MET A 104 3.97 22.62 -1.47
N ALA A 105 2.95 21.96 -0.93
CA ALA A 105 1.58 22.06 -1.41
C ALA A 105 0.87 23.33 -0.89
N ASP A 106 1.36 23.90 0.21
CA ASP A 106 0.85 25.17 0.74
C ASP A 106 1.14 26.32 -0.23
N THR A 107 0.06 27.04 -0.57
CA THR A 107 0.12 28.26 -1.39
C THR A 107 0.08 29.47 -0.47
N VAL A 108 1.09 30.33 -0.54
CA VAL A 108 1.13 31.55 0.26
C VAL A 108 0.12 32.56 -0.30
N VAL A 109 -0.95 32.83 0.46
CA VAL A 109 -2.01 33.78 0.07
C VAL A 109 -1.65 35.23 0.46
N VAL A 110 -0.78 35.44 1.45
CA VAL A 110 -0.43 36.77 1.99
C VAL A 110 0.94 37.20 1.48
N GLY A 111 1.02 38.34 0.79
CA GLY A 111 2.29 38.92 0.29
C GLY A 111 2.67 38.55 -1.15
N ALA A 112 1.74 38.02 -1.95
CA ALA A 112 1.98 37.60 -3.34
C ALA A 112 2.56 38.69 -4.27
N GLY A 113 2.43 39.98 -3.91
CA GLY A 113 2.93 41.12 -4.67
C GLY A 113 4.23 41.77 -4.16
N ASP A 114 4.80 41.31 -3.03
CA ASP A 114 6.02 41.89 -2.46
C ASP A 114 7.28 41.08 -2.83
N PRO A 115 8.25 41.67 -3.55
CA PRO A 115 9.49 41.00 -3.93
C PRO A 115 10.30 40.47 -2.74
N GLY A 116 10.26 41.15 -1.58
CA GLY A 116 10.96 40.72 -0.37
C GLY A 116 10.40 39.42 0.20
N THR A 117 9.08 39.34 0.30
CA THR A 117 8.37 38.13 0.74
C THR A 117 8.59 36.96 -0.22
N GLN A 118 8.59 37.20 -1.53
CA GLN A 118 8.89 36.16 -2.53
C GLN A 118 10.31 35.61 -2.40
N ALA A 119 11.31 36.46 -2.17
CA ALA A 119 12.70 36.03 -1.98
C ALA A 119 12.86 35.16 -0.73
N LEU A 120 12.17 35.52 0.36
CA LEU A 120 12.18 34.78 1.61
C LEU A 120 11.47 33.41 1.47
N TRP A 121 10.35 33.37 0.74
CA TRP A 121 9.65 32.14 0.37
C TRP A 121 10.52 31.23 -0.50
N ALA A 122 11.20 31.77 -1.51
CA ALA A 122 12.15 31.01 -2.34
C ALA A 122 13.29 30.42 -1.50
N ALA A 123 13.83 31.18 -0.53
CA ALA A 123 14.84 30.69 0.39
C ALA A 123 14.31 29.63 1.38
N HIS A 124 13.02 29.68 1.75
CA HIS A 124 12.35 28.66 2.53
C HIS A 124 12.20 27.36 1.71
N LEU A 125 11.65 27.44 0.49
CA LEU A 125 11.53 26.30 -0.43
C LEU A 125 12.88 25.64 -0.75
N ALA A 126 13.94 26.44 -0.90
CA ALA A 126 15.30 25.93 -1.10
C ALA A 126 15.86 25.14 0.10
N ARG A 127 15.36 25.39 1.33
CA ARG A 127 15.68 24.58 2.53
C ARG A 127 14.84 23.32 2.59
N VAL A 128 13.54 23.41 2.33
CA VAL A 128 12.62 22.26 2.30
C VAL A 128 13.03 21.24 1.24
N SER A 129 13.43 21.69 0.05
CA SER A 129 13.86 20.80 -1.05
C SER A 129 15.13 20.00 -0.75
N ARG A 130 15.99 20.45 0.18
CA ARG A 130 17.17 19.70 0.64
C ARG A 130 16.78 18.54 1.57
N GLY A 131 15.65 18.64 2.28
CA GLY A 131 15.11 17.54 3.09
C GLY A 131 14.61 16.36 2.24
N LEU A 132 14.13 16.62 1.03
CA LEU A 132 13.66 15.59 0.09
C LEU A 132 14.76 14.63 -0.38
N ASP A 133 16.04 14.99 -0.25
CA ASP A 133 17.17 14.10 -0.55
C ASP A 133 17.23 12.86 0.35
N GLN A 134 16.60 12.94 1.53
CA GLN A 134 16.58 11.84 2.49
C GLN A 134 15.37 10.91 2.31
N ALA A 135 14.49 11.18 1.33
CA ALA A 135 13.30 10.38 1.09
C ALA A 135 13.67 8.95 0.67
N ARG A 136 13.29 7.98 1.50
CA ARG A 136 13.40 6.55 1.22
C ARG A 136 12.01 5.94 1.16
N ALA A 137 11.86 4.90 0.32
CA ALA A 137 10.63 4.13 0.27
C ALA A 137 10.30 3.57 1.65
N VAL A 138 9.11 3.88 2.15
CA VAL A 138 8.58 3.30 3.38
C VAL A 138 8.03 1.91 3.04
N PRO A 139 8.51 0.82 3.69
CA PRO A 139 7.96 -0.51 3.50
C PRO A 139 6.50 -0.56 3.99
N GLY A 140 5.68 -1.39 3.34
CA GLY A 140 4.29 -1.64 3.78
C GLY A 140 4.27 -2.30 5.15
N ASP A 141 3.25 -2.02 5.95
CA ASP A 141 3.15 -2.59 7.30
C ASP A 141 2.51 -3.97 7.23
N LEU A 142 3.36 -5.00 7.28
CA LEU A 142 2.92 -6.40 7.26
C LEU A 142 2.55 -6.91 8.66
N ARG A 143 2.50 -6.06 9.70
CA ARG A 143 2.02 -6.46 11.01
C ARG A 143 0.53 -6.83 10.92
N LEU A 144 0.26 -8.13 10.91
CA LEU A 144 -1.08 -8.73 10.93
C LEU A 144 -1.55 -9.04 12.36
N ALA A 145 -0.68 -8.90 13.37
CA ALA A 145 -1.00 -9.12 14.78
C ALA A 145 -1.53 -7.81 15.42
N LEU A 146 -2.57 -7.94 16.23
CA LEU A 146 -3.27 -6.82 16.88
C LEU A 146 -2.66 -6.42 18.24
N PHE A 147 -1.51 -6.97 18.62
CA PHE A 147 -0.91 -6.79 19.94
C PHE A 147 0.46 -6.12 19.85
N ASP A 148 0.62 -5.09 20.67
CA ASP A 148 1.87 -4.43 21.09
C ASP A 148 2.03 -4.64 22.60
#